data_AF-A0A1G8WBF6-F1
#
_entry.id   AF-A0A1G8WBF6-F1
#
_cell.length_a   1.000
_cell.length_b   1.000
_cell.length_c   1.000
_cell.angle_alpha   90.00
_cell.angle_beta   90.00
_cell.angle_gamma   90.00
#
_symmetry.space_group_name_H-M   'P 1'
#
loop_
_entity.id
_entity.type
_entity.pdbx_description
1 polymer ?
#
loop_
_entity_poly.entity_id
_entity_poly.type
_entity_poly.pdbx_seq_one_letter_code
_entity_poly.pdbx_strand_id
1 'polypeptide(L)'
;MQKLETIIASLMTRGEQLATKRAMAQVALDKAITTRQQALLSGDLGDQRALDKLQASVDAAASALASIDDALVLLARQKTEAERQLGAERERIERASAGRASGCCGRDDRPLYAAAG
;
A
#
# COMPACT_ATOMS: atom_id res chain seq x y z
N MET A 1 4.11 12.15 -14.83
CA MET A 1 4.93 11.79 -13.65
C MET A 1 4.35 12.32 -12.34
N GLN A 2 4.21 13.64 -12.16
CA GLN A 2 3.75 14.26 -10.90
C GLN A 2 2.45 13.68 -10.31
N LYS A 3 1.47 13.33 -11.16
CA LYS A 3 0.22 12.68 -10.74
C LYS A 3 0.44 11.33 -10.03
N LEU A 4 1.36 10.50 -10.52
CA LEU A 4 1.66 9.20 -9.92
C LEU A 4 2.37 9.36 -8.56
N GLU A 5 3.25 10.35 -8.45
CA GLU A 5 3.93 10.68 -7.20
C GLU A 5 2.93 11.18 -6.14
N THR A 6 1.96 12.01 -6.53
CA THR A 6 0.85 12.42 -5.65
C THR A 6 -0.01 11.24 -5.20
N ILE A 7 -0.32 10.29 -6.10
CA ILE A 7 -1.07 9.08 -5.76
C ILE A 7 -0.29 8.22 -4.76
N ILE A 8 1.01 7.99 -5.00
CA ILE A 8 1.86 7.22 -4.08
C ILE A 8 1.91 7.90 -2.71
N ALA A 9 2.09 9.23 -2.65
CA ALA A 9 2.07 9.98 -1.39
C ALA A 9 0.74 9.82 -0.64
N SER A 10 -0.39 9.95 -1.34
CA SER A 10 -1.72 9.74 -0.76
C SER A 10 -1.92 8.32 -0.23
N LEU A 11 -1.45 7.31 -0.96
CA LEU A 11 -1.49 5.91 -0.54
C LEU A 11 -0.63 5.68 0.72
N MET A 12 0.55 6.30 0.82
CA MET A 12 1.39 6.21 2.02
C MET A 12 0.69 6.79 3.24
N THR A 13 0.12 8.01 3.14
CA THR A 13 -0.64 8.63 4.24
C THR A 13 -1.81 7.75 4.68
N ARG A 14 -2.53 7.15 3.73
CA ARG A 14 -3.64 6.24 4.07
C ARG A 14 -3.15 4.94 4.71
N GLY A 15 -1.97 4.46 4.33
CA GLY A 15 -1.31 3.33 4.97
C GLY A 15 -0.95 3.60 6.44
N GLU A 16 -0.41 4.77 6.75
CA GLU A 16 -0.14 5.19 8.13
C GLU A 16 -1.42 5.23 8.98
N GLN A 17 -2.48 5.83 8.44
CA GLN A 17 -3.79 5.88 9.11
C GLN A 17 -4.36 4.48 9.38
N LEU A 18 -4.25 3.56 8.43
CA LEU A 18 -4.68 2.18 8.61
C LEU A 18 -3.80 1.43 9.62
N ALA A 19 -2.49 1.68 9.65
CA ALA A 19 -1.59 1.09 10.64
C ALA A 19 -1.94 1.54 12.07
N THR A 20 -2.25 2.83 12.28
CA THR A 20 -2.75 3.32 13.57
C THR A 20 -4.06 2.65 13.96
N LYS A 21 -5.02 2.54 13.02
CA LYS A 21 -6.29 1.86 13.27
C LYS A 21 -6.12 0.38 13.59
N ARG A 22 -5.20 -0.31 12.92
CA ARG A 22 -4.85 -1.71 13.20
C ARG A 22 -4.34 -1.87 14.63
N ALA A 23 -3.42 -1.00 15.05
CA ALA A 23 -2.89 -1.04 16.42
C ALA A 23 -4.01 -0.84 17.45
N MET A 24 -4.92 0.11 17.22
CA MET A 24 -6.09 0.31 18.11
C MET A 24 -7.03 -0.90 18.12
N ALA A 25 -7.28 -1.51 16.96
CA ALA A 25 -8.12 -2.71 16.86
C ALA A 25 -7.49 -3.91 17.59
N GLN A 26 -6.17 -4.09 17.50
CA GLN A 26 -5.45 -5.11 18.24
C GLN A 26 -5.60 -4.91 19.75
N VAL A 27 -5.39 -3.69 20.25
CA VAL A 27 -5.57 -3.36 21.67
C VAL A 27 -7.01 -3.64 22.13
N ALA A 28 -8.00 -3.34 21.29
CA ALA A 28 -9.40 -3.64 21.60
C ALA A 28 -9.68 -5.15 21.68
N LEU A 29 -9.11 -5.93 20.76
CA LEU A 29 -9.21 -7.39 20.78
C LEU A 29 -8.54 -7.99 22.03
N ASP A 30 -7.32 -7.55 22.35
CA ASP A 30 -6.58 -8.03 23.52
C ASP A 30 -7.36 -7.73 24.82
N LYS A 31 -7.98 -6.55 24.90
CA LYS A 31 -8.86 -6.18 26.01
C LYS A 31 -10.10 -7.07 26.09
N ALA A 32 -10.77 -7.33 24.96
CA ALA A 32 -11.96 -8.19 24.92
C ALA A 32 -11.62 -9.63 25.36
N ILE A 33 -10.49 -10.17 24.90
CA ILE A 33 -9.97 -11.49 25.30
C ILE A 33 -9.70 -11.50 26.81
N THR A 34 -9.00 -10.49 27.32
CA THR A 34 -8.68 -10.38 28.75
C THR A 34 -9.95 -10.32 29.60
N THR A 35 -10.95 -9.52 29.20
CA THR A 35 -12.24 -9.43 29.91
C THR A 35 -12.97 -10.78 29.92
N ARG A 36 -12.97 -11.50 28.79
CA ARG A 36 -13.57 -12.84 28.72
C ARG A 36 -12.85 -13.83 29.64
N GLN A 37 -11.51 -13.83 29.63
CA GLN A 37 -10.72 -14.70 30.50
C GLN A 37 -10.97 -14.40 31.98
N GLN A 38 -11.04 -13.12 32.36
CA GLN A 38 -11.40 -12.72 33.72
C GLN A 38 -12.80 -13.21 34.11
N ALA A 39 -13.79 -13.07 33.23
CA ALA A 39 -15.14 -13.58 33.49
C ALA A 39 -15.16 -15.11 33.69
N LEU A 40 -14.31 -15.86 33.00
CA LEU A 40 -14.17 -17.32 33.20
C LEU A 40 -13.44 -17.70 34.50
N LEU A 41 -12.65 -16.79 35.09
CA LEU A 41 -11.89 -17.06 36.31
C LEU A 41 -12.59 -16.56 37.58
N SER A 42 -13.35 -15.47 37.48
CA SER A 42 -13.96 -14.78 38.63
C SER A 42 -15.47 -14.61 38.54
N GLY A 43 -16.07 -14.88 37.37
CA GLY A 43 -17.50 -14.71 37.13
C GLY A 43 -18.32 -15.95 37.45
N ASP A 44 -19.63 -15.79 37.45
CA ASP A 44 -20.56 -16.91 37.51
C ASP A 44 -20.55 -17.67 36.18
N LEU A 45 -19.99 -18.89 36.19
CA LEU A 45 -19.95 -19.78 35.03
C LEU A 45 -21.34 -20.26 34.61
N GLY A 46 -22.35 -20.12 35.47
CA GLY A 46 -23.75 -20.39 35.15
C GLY A 46 -24.40 -19.30 34.30
N ASP A 47 -23.83 -18.08 34.25
CA ASP A 47 -24.33 -17.00 33.39
C ASP A 47 -23.77 -17.11 31.97
N GLN A 48 -24.26 -18.13 31.26
CA GLN A 48 -23.91 -18.37 29.86
C GLN A 48 -24.20 -17.15 28.98
N ARG A 49 -25.26 -16.39 29.29
CA ARG A 49 -25.64 -15.20 28.52
C ARG A 49 -24.58 -14.09 28.64
N ALA A 50 -23.98 -13.92 29.81
CA ALA A 50 -22.86 -12.99 29.97
C ALA A 50 -21.62 -13.46 29.19
N LEU A 51 -21.30 -14.75 29.24
CA LEU A 51 -20.17 -15.32 28.50
C LEU A 51 -20.35 -15.21 26.98
N ASP A 52 -21.56 -15.46 26.46
CA ASP A 52 -21.88 -15.33 25.04
C ASP A 52 -21.73 -13.88 24.55
N LYS A 53 -22.12 -12.89 25.35
CA LYS A 53 -21.91 -11.47 25.03
C LYS A 53 -20.43 -11.12 24.95
N LEU A 54 -19.61 -11.66 25.86
CA LEU A 54 -18.17 -11.44 25.85
C LEU A 54 -17.52 -12.11 24.65
N GLN A 55 -17.97 -13.30 24.26
CA GLN A 55 -17.53 -13.96 23.03
C GLN A 55 -17.88 -13.13 21.79
N ALA A 56 -19.13 -12.65 21.69
CA ALA A 56 -19.54 -11.79 20.58
C ALA A 56 -18.70 -10.51 20.46
N SER A 57 -18.27 -9.94 21.59
CA SER A 57 -17.35 -8.80 21.62
C SER A 57 -15.97 -9.15 21.06
N VAL A 58 -15.42 -10.31 21.42
CA VAL A 58 -14.16 -10.83 20.87
C VAL A 58 -14.28 -11.05 19.37
N ASP A 59 -15.37 -11.69 18.92
CA ASP A 59 -15.58 -11.97 17.49
C ASP A 59 -15.72 -10.68 16.67
N ALA A 60 -16.43 -9.68 17.19
CA ALA A 60 -16.57 -8.38 16.57
C ALA A 60 -15.21 -7.65 16.45
N ALA A 61 -14.40 -7.67 17.52
CA ALA A 61 -13.06 -7.07 17.52
C ALA A 61 -12.11 -7.79 16.56
N ALA A 62 -12.16 -9.12 16.51
CA ALA A 62 -11.37 -9.93 15.59
C ALA A 62 -11.77 -9.67 14.12
N SER A 63 -13.07 -9.60 13.83
CA SER A 63 -13.56 -9.27 12.49
C SER A 63 -13.14 -7.86 12.07
N ALA A 64 -13.18 -6.89 12.99
CA ALA A 64 -12.73 -5.54 12.70
C ALA A 64 -11.23 -5.50 12.37
N LEU A 65 -10.40 -6.20 13.15
CA LEU A 65 -8.97 -6.32 12.88
C LEU A 65 -8.69 -6.96 11.51
N ALA A 66 -9.36 -8.08 11.20
CA ALA A 66 -9.23 -8.75 9.91
C ALA A 66 -9.57 -7.84 8.73
N SER A 67 -10.66 -7.06 8.84
CA SER A 67 -11.05 -6.12 7.78
C SER A 67 -10.02 -5.01 7.53
N ILE A 68 -9.30 -4.59 8.59
CA ILE A 68 -8.22 -3.59 8.48
C ILE A 68 -6.99 -4.23 7.81
N ASP A 69 -6.67 -5.48 8.15
CA ASP A 69 -5.58 -6.24 7.53
C ASP A 69 -5.82 -6.45 6.04
N ASP A 70 -7.05 -6.80 5.64
CA ASP A 70 -7.43 -6.91 4.22
C ASP A 70 -7.27 -5.57 3.48
N ALA A 71 -7.68 -4.47 4.11
CA ALA A 71 -7.52 -3.13 3.56
C ALA A 71 -6.03 -2.74 3.39
N LEU A 72 -5.17 -3.14 4.33
CA LEU A 72 -3.72 -2.93 4.23
C LEU A 72 -3.09 -3.73 3.09
N VAL A 73 -3.51 -4.98 2.89
CA VAL A 73 -3.05 -5.81 1.76
C VAL A 73 -3.46 -5.18 0.43
N LEU A 74 -4.70 -4.71 0.31
CA LEU A 74 -5.17 -4.03 -0.90
C LEU A 74 -4.39 -2.75 -1.17
N LEU A 75 -4.14 -1.93 -0.14
CA LEU A 75 -3.36 -0.70 -0.26
C LEU A 75 -1.91 -0.97 -0.69
N ALA A 76 -1.28 -2.01 -0.14
CA ALA A 76 0.07 -2.41 -0.54
C ALA A 76 0.12 -2.77 -2.03
N ARG A 77 -0.87 -3.52 -2.54
CA ARG A 77 -0.99 -3.84 -3.98
C ARG A 77 -1.13 -2.58 -4.84
N GLN A 78 -1.98 -1.64 -4.43
CA GLN A 78 -2.17 -0.37 -5.15
C GLN A 78 -0.88 0.45 -5.20
N LYS A 79 -0.12 0.49 -4.10
CA LYS A 79 1.18 1.19 -4.04
C LYS A 79 2.20 0.56 -4.98
N THR A 80 2.36 -0.76 -4.94
CA THR A 80 3.28 -1.48 -5.83
C THR A 80 2.94 -1.24 -7.30
N GLU A 81 1.65 -1.22 -7.66
CA GLU A 81 1.23 -0.93 -9.03
C GLU A 81 1.54 0.51 -9.44
N ALA A 82 1.24 1.50 -8.59
CA ALA A 82 1.57 2.90 -8.86
C ALA A 82 3.09 3.13 -9.02
N GLU A 83 3.90 2.45 -8.20
CA GLU A 83 5.37 2.50 -8.27
C GLU A 83 5.90 1.87 -9.58
N ARG A 84 5.32 0.74 -10.01
CA ARG A 84 5.65 0.12 -11.31
C ARG A 84 5.33 1.05 -12.47
N GLN A 85 4.16 1.69 -12.46
CA GLN A 85 3.78 2.66 -13.49
C GLN A 85 4.73 3.86 -13.53
N LEU A 86 5.15 4.36 -12.36
CA LEU A 86 6.10 5.46 -12.26
C LEU A 86 7.47 5.06 -12.83
N GLY A 87 7.95 3.85 -12.53
CA GLY A 87 9.19 3.30 -13.09
C GLY A 87 9.15 3.19 -14.62
N ALA A 88 8.07 2.62 -15.16
CA ALA A 88 7.87 2.49 -16.60
C ALA A 88 7.83 3.85 -17.31
N GLU A 89 7.19 4.86 -16.70
CA GLU A 89 7.14 6.21 -17.25
C GLU A 89 8.51 6.89 -17.25
N ARG A 90 9.32 6.68 -16.20
CA ARG A 90 10.70 7.18 -16.14
C ARG A 90 11.57 6.56 -17.24
N GLU A 91 11.48 5.25 -17.44
CA GLU A 91 12.23 4.53 -18.48
C GLU A 91 11.83 5.00 -19.89
N ARG A 92 10.53 5.27 -20.14
CA ARG A 92 10.06 5.82 -21.42
C ARG A 92 10.67 7.20 -21.70
N ILE A 93 10.72 8.07 -20.70
CA ILE A 93 11.30 9.40 -20.85
C ILE A 93 12.80 9.31 -21.12
N GLU A 94 13.51 8.43 -20.41
CA GLU A 94 14.93 8.18 -20.62
C GLU A 94 15.26 7.61 -22.01
N ARG A 95 14.49 6.61 -22.48
CA ARG A 95 14.66 6.09 -23.85
C ARG A 95 14.36 7.16 -24.90
N ALA A 96 13.37 8.00 -24.68
CA ALA A 96 13.04 9.09 -25.59
C ALA A 96 14.08 10.23 -25.58
N SER A 97 14.79 10.48 -24.48
CA SER A 97 15.90 11.44 -24.44
C SER A 97 17.16 10.85 -25.09
N ALA A 98 17.47 9.58 -24.86
CA ALA A 98 18.59 8.88 -25.49
C ALA A 98 18.44 8.78 -27.02
N GLY A 99 17.23 8.47 -27.52
CA GLY A 99 16.94 8.43 -28.96
C GLY A 99 17.01 9.81 -29.64
N ARG A 100 16.73 10.89 -28.90
CA ARG A 100 16.92 12.26 -29.38
C ARG A 100 18.39 12.67 -29.41
N ALA A 101 19.19 12.22 -28.45
CA ALA A 101 20.63 12.46 -28.42
C ALA A 101 21.38 11.70 -29.54
N SER A 102 20.98 10.47 -29.86
CA SER A 102 21.59 9.68 -30.93
C SER A 102 21.14 10.09 -32.34
N GLY A 103 19.98 10.74 -32.46
CA GLY A 103 19.44 11.25 -33.73
C GLY A 103 20.10 12.52 -34.28
N CYS A 104 20.85 13.27 -33.46
CA CYS A 104 21.47 14.55 -33.86
C CYS A 104 22.91 14.44 -34.39
N CYS A 105 23.54 13.26 -34.40
CA CYS A 105 24.98 13.12 -34.70
C CYS A 105 25.30 12.18 -35.89
N GLY A 106 24.44 12.06 -36.91
CA GLY A 106 24.59 10.97 -37.90
C GLY A 106 24.16 11.21 -39.36
N ARG A 107 24.02 12.45 -39.82
CA ARG A 107 23.80 12.87 -41.23
C ARG A 107 23.98 14.40 -41.23
N ASP A 108 24.89 15.08 -41.91
CA ASP A 108 25.57 14.88 -43.18
C ASP A 108 26.83 15.76 -43.15
N ASP A 109 28.03 15.20 -43.28
CA ASP A 109 29.23 15.96 -43.67
C ASP A 109 30.21 15.01 -44.36
N ARG A 110 29.78 14.49 -45.52
CA ARG A 110 30.68 13.85 -46.47
C ARG A 110 31.10 14.94 -47.46
N PRO A 111 32.34 15.48 -47.41
CA PRO A 111 32.76 16.46 -48.39
C PRO A 111 32.92 15.72 -49.73
N LEU A 112 32.02 16.04 -50.67
CA LEU A 112 32.14 15.63 -52.06
C LEU A 112 33.38 16.32 -52.65
N TYR A 113 34.44 15.54 -52.82
CA TYR A 113 35.49 15.85 -53.78
C TYR A 113 34.87 15.98 -55.18
N ALA A 114 34.94 17.17 -55.77
CA ALA A 114 34.83 17.43 -57.20
C ALA A 114 35.73 18.67 -57.44
N ALA A 115 36.97 18.58 -57.93
CA ALA A 115 37.40 18.13 -59.25
C ALA A 115 36.57 18.71 -60.40
N ALA A 116 37.04 19.83 -60.97
CA ALA A 116 37.33 20.01 -62.40
C ALA A 116 37.16 21.49 -62.83
N GLY A 117 38.13 22.00 -63.59
CA GLY A 117 38.01 23.20 -64.43
C GLY A 117 39.05 24.27 -64.13
#